data_AF-A0A916MSY3-F1
#
_entry.id   AF-A0A916MSY3-F1
#
_cell.length_a   1.000
_cell.length_b   1.000
_cell.length_c   1.000
_cell.angle_alpha   90.00
_cell.angle_beta   90.00
_cell.angle_gamma   90.00
#
_symmetry.space_group_name_H-M   'P 1'
#
loop_
_entity.id
_entity.type
_entity.pdbx_description
1 polymer ?
#
loop_
_entity_poly.entity_id
_entity_poly.type
_entity_poly.pdbx_seq_one_letter_code
_entity_poly.pdbx_strand_id
1 'polypeptide(L)' 'RGTGCTYSACLTAELAQGQTLSSALEKTIRYLAVALESAAMWSLGAGRGTIHHSVGRPPLFSNIP' A
#
# COMPACT_ATOMS: atom_id res chain seq x y z
N ARG A 1 12.33 -0.92 -4.56
CA ARG A 1 11.86 -0.31 -5.85
C ARG A 1 10.35 -0.45 -5.94
N GLY A 2 9.63 0.44 -6.65
CA GLY A 2 8.17 0.34 -6.86
C GLY A 2 7.29 1.06 -5.83
N THR A 3 7.87 1.64 -4.77
CA THR A 3 7.13 2.33 -3.71
C THR A 3 6.32 3.52 -4.22
N GLY A 4 6.91 4.39 -5.05
CA GLY A 4 6.20 5.54 -5.62
C GLY A 4 5.05 5.15 -6.54
N CYS A 5 5.25 4.16 -7.43
CA CYS A 5 4.19 3.66 -8.29
C CYS A 5 3.04 3.04 -7.49
N THR A 6 3.36 2.29 -6.43
CA THR A 6 2.35 1.70 -5.52
C THR A 6 1.57 2.78 -4.78
N TYR A 7 2.26 3.81 -4.30
CA TYR A 7 1.66 4.94 -3.61
C TYR A 7 0.66 5.66 -4.52
N SER A 8 1.10 6.05 -5.72
CA SER A 8 0.24 6.75 -6.68
C SER A 8 -0.95 5.89 -7.10
N ALA A 9 -0.74 4.60 -7.38
CA ALA A 9 -1.83 3.70 -7.78
C ALA A 9 -2.86 3.50 -6.67
N CYS A 10 -2.42 3.27 -5.42
CA CYS A 10 -3.31 3.10 -4.28
C CYS A 10 -4.10 4.38 -3.97
N LEU A 11 -3.43 5.54 -3.99
CA LEU A 11 -4.09 6.83 -3.76
C LEU A 11 -5.15 7.11 -4.83
N THR A 12 -4.82 6.89 -6.11
CA THR A 12 -5.79 7.04 -7.20
C THR A 12 -6.96 6.08 -7.05
N ALA A 13 -6.72 4.82 -6.65
CA ALA A 13 -7.79 3.85 -6.45
C ALA A 13 -8.72 4.22 -5.29
N GLU A 14 -8.21 4.76 -4.17
CA GLU A 14 -9.05 5.22 -3.05
C GLU A 14 -9.84 6.48 -3.42
N LEU A 15 -9.25 7.42 -4.15
CA LEU A 15 -9.96 8.59 -4.67
C LEU A 15 -11.07 8.19 -5.65
N ALA A 16 -10.81 7.22 -6.54
CA ALA A 16 -11.80 6.70 -7.49
C ALA A 16 -12.99 6.01 -6.79
N GLN A 17 -12.79 5.51 -5.57
CA GLN A 17 -13.85 4.97 -4.71
C GLN A 17 -14.66 6.07 -3.99
N GLY A 18 -14.37 7.35 -4.23
CA GLY A 18 -15.07 8.49 -3.65
C GLY A 18 -14.58 8.89 -2.25
N GLN A 19 -13.41 8.39 -1.82
CA GLN A 19 -12.85 8.79 -0.53
C GLN A 19 -12.39 10.25 -0.55
N THR A 20 -12.47 10.91 0.61
CA THR A 20 -11.82 12.22 0.80
C THR A 20 -10.31 12.08 0.65
N LEU A 21 -9.63 13.14 0.23
CA LEU A 21 -8.18 13.13 0.09
C LEU A 21 -7.47 12.67 1.37
N SER A 22 -7.95 13.13 2.53
CA SER A 22 -7.40 12.73 3.83
C SER A 22 -7.54 11.23 4.08
N SER A 23 -8.75 10.68 3.90
CA SER A 23 -9.00 9.24 4.09
C SER A 23 -8.23 8.38 3.09
N ALA A 24 -8.20 8.80 1.83
CA ALA A 24 -7.45 8.13 0.77
C ALA A 24 -5.95 8.08 1.08
N LEU A 25 -5.39 9.19 1.56
CA LEU A 25 -3.98 9.28 1.94
C LEU A 25 -3.66 8.36 3.13
N GLU A 26 -4.50 8.39 4.16
CA GLU A 26 -4.31 7.57 5.35
C GLU A 26 -4.32 6.06 5.02
N LYS A 27 -5.25 5.63 4.15
CA LYS A 27 -5.31 4.25 3.65
C LYS A 27 -4.10 3.91 2.79
N THR A 28 -3.66 4.83 1.93
CA THR A 28 -2.49 4.63 1.07
C THR A 28 -1.22 4.40 1.88
N ILE A 29 -0.97 5.22 2.90
CA ILE A 29 0.20 5.08 3.77
C ILE A 29 0.16 3.75 4.53
N ARG A 30 -1.01 3.35 5.06
CA ARG A 30 -1.18 2.05 5.71
C ARG A 30 -0.94 0.88 4.76
N TYR A 31 -1.46 0.95 3.54
CA TYR A 31 -1.22 -0.07 2.52
C TYR A 31 0.29 -0.19 2.24
N LEU A 32 0.99 0.93 2.09
CA LEU A 32 2.43 0.95 1.82
C LEU A 32 3.25 0.31 2.95
N ALA A 33 2.89 0.55 4.21
CA ALA A 33 3.58 -0.05 5.35
C ALA A 33 3.53 -1.60 5.28
N VAL A 34 2.34 -2.16 5.08
CA VAL A 34 2.14 -3.62 4.94
C VAL A 34 2.85 -4.16 3.70
N ALA A 35 2.80 -3.43 2.58
CA ALA A 35 3.45 -3.80 1.34
C ALA A 35 4.99 -3.84 1.46
N LEU A 36 5.57 -2.96 2.28
CA LEU A 36 7.01 -2.95 2.57
C LEU A 36 7.39 -4.05 3.57
N GLU A 37 6.63 -4.20 4.66
CA GLU A 37 6.87 -5.23 5.67
C GLU A 37 6.80 -6.65 5.09
N SER A 38 5.76 -6.93 4.30
CA SER A 38 5.59 -8.26 3.68
C SER A 38 6.68 -8.62 2.66
N ALA A 39 7.37 -7.61 2.11
CA ALA A 39 8.49 -7.78 1.20
C ALA A 39 9.85 -7.76 1.91
N ALA A 40 9.91 -7.40 3.20
CA ALA A 40 11.16 -7.16 3.91
C ALA A 40 12.06 -8.39 3.98
N MET A 41 11.47 -9.59 4.00
CA MET A 41 12.19 -10.86 4.05
C MET A 41 12.43 -11.49 2.67
N TRP A 42 12.03 -10.84 1.58
CA TRP A 42 12.17 -11.40 0.24
C TRP A 42 13.61 -11.30 -0.25
N SER A 43 14.17 -12.44 -0.67
CA SER A 43 15.50 -12.52 -1.31
C SER A 43 15.36 -12.70 -2.82
N LEU A 44 14.92 -11.65 -3.52
CA LEU A 44 14.69 -11.66 -4.98
C LEU A 44 15.97 -11.30 -5.77
N GLY A 45 17.07 -11.99 -5.47
CA GLY A 45 18.39 -11.76 -6.06
C GLY A 45 19.26 -10.76 -5.28
N ALA A 46 20.40 -10.39 -5.86
CA ALA A 46 21.47 -9.64 -5.16
C ALA A 46 21.27 -8.10 -5.10
N GLY A 47 20.10 -7.59 -5.47
CA GLY A 47 19.80 -6.16 -5.57
C GLY A 47 19.02 -5.57 -4.39
N ARG A 48 18.73 -4.26 -4.44
CA ARG A 48 17.80 -3.62 -3.50
C ARG A 48 16.38 -4.19 -3.69
N GLY A 49 15.78 -4.71 -2.62
CA GLY A 49 14.46 -5.35 -2.64
C GLY A 49 13.33 -4.53 -3.29
N THR A 50 12.31 -5.25 -3.78
CA THR A 50 11.07 -4.69 -4.34
C THR A 50 9.99 -4.59 -3.27
N ILE A 51 9.02 -3.69 -3.46
CA ILE A 51 7.80 -3.70 -2.65
C ILE A 51 6.87 -4.84 -3.11
N HIS A 52 6.03 -5.34 -2.21
CA HIS A 52 4.98 -6.30 -2.56
C HIS A 52 3.71 -5.55 -2.97
N HIS A 53 3.51 -5.38 -4.28
CA HIS A 53 2.40 -4.61 -4.86
C HIS A 53 1.00 -5.19 -4.63
N SER A 54 0.92 -6.47 -4.29
CA SER A 54 -0.32 -7.24 -4.20
C SER A 54 -0.51 -7.80 -2.80
N VAL A 55 -0.10 -7.05 -1.77
CA VAL A 55 -0.57 -7.37 -0.42
C VAL A 55 -2.09 -7.30 -0.46
N GLY A 56 -2.74 -8.39 -0.05
CA GLY A 56 -4.18 -8.42 0.11
C GLY A 56 -4.59 -7.19 0.91
N ARG A 57 -5.74 -6.57 0.57
CA ARG A 57 -6.21 -5.37 1.28
C ARG A 57 -6.11 -5.68 2.76
N PRO A 58 -5.25 -4.97 3.52
CA PRO A 58 -5.14 -5.24 4.95
C PRO A 58 -6.55 -5.12 5.53
N PRO A 59 -6.91 -5.86 6.59
CA PRO A 59 -8.18 -5.67 7.27
C PRO A 59 -8.20 -4.25 7.87
N LEU A 60 -8.53 -3.28 7.03
CA LEU A 60 -8.59 -1.87 7.32
C LEU A 60 -10.05 -1.59 7.68
N PHE A 61 -10.35 -1.74 8.96
CA PHE A 61 -11.56 -1.24 9.62
C PHE A 61 -12.89 -1.65 8.97
N SER A 62 -13.35 -2.87 9.25
CA SER A 62 -14.79 -3.17 9.19
C SER A 62 -15.57 -2.59 10.39
N ASN A 63 -14.95 -1.78 11.26
CA ASN A 63 -15.59 -1.20 12.45
C ASN A 63 -14.74 -0.05 13.07
N ILE A 64 -14.73 1.13 12.46
CA ILE A 64 -14.63 2.37 13.24
C ILE A 64 -16.02 3.01 13.12
N PRO A 65 -16.72 3.35 14.22
CA PRO A 65 -17.97 4.10 14.15
C PRO A 65 -17.79 5.48 13.50
#